data_AF-A0A2W1NHX3-F1
#
_entry.id   AF-A0A2W1NHX3-F1
#
_cell.length_a   1.000
_cell.length_b   1.000
_cell.length_c   1.000
_cell.angle_alpha   90.00
_cell.angle_beta   90.00
_cell.angle_gamma   90.00
#
_symmetry.space_group_name_H-M   'P 1'
#
loop_
_entity.id
_entity.type
_entity.pdbx_description
1 polymer ?
#
loop_
_entity_poly.entity_id
_entity_poly.type
_entity_poly.pdbx_seq_one_letter_code
_entity_poly.pdbx_strand_id
1 'polypeptide(L)'
;MFTLVHLDTPPPESLKNQVLQMVVDYFSDISPVSLTPSNPLYQLYQYVIGYEVHLYLQAMDATQASSARLVLALDDEDPSQVRGFALYLPSQDDAEAATLAYLAVQASHRRNGIARAMLQRVIEQRPHVEVACAAGKAPVFEAMGFRVLAAQGPHVLLNTRAHRSNGMVAVQNLAPIFESREVRQIHAYLVQQHGKKALSEAESKRDRLLDQMAYQAEMLVKERFPTIH
;
A
#
# COMPACT_ATOMS: atom_id res chain seq x y z
N MET A 1 24.00 1.19 5.97
CA MET A 1 23.47 0.20 6.92
C MET A 1 22.13 0.76 7.43
N PHE A 2 21.24 -0.01 8.06
CA PHE A 2 19.94 0.51 8.52
C PHE A 2 19.45 -0.15 9.82
N THR A 3 18.67 0.59 10.59
CA THR A 3 18.04 0.14 11.84
C THR A 3 16.53 0.09 11.68
N LEU A 4 15.91 -0.97 12.20
CA LEU A 4 14.45 -1.13 12.17
C LEU A 4 13.81 -0.67 13.47
N VAL A 5 12.92 0.32 13.37
CA VAL A 5 12.08 0.78 14.46
C VAL A 5 10.64 0.35 14.19
N HIS A 6 10.00 -0.22 15.20
CA HIS A 6 8.57 -0.53 15.15
C HIS A 6 7.80 0.46 16.02
N LEU A 7 6.73 1.01 15.47
CA LEU A 7 5.91 2.03 16.08
C LEU A 7 4.45 1.58 16.11
N ASP A 8 3.85 1.71 17.28
CA ASP A 8 2.43 1.49 17.57
C ASP A 8 1.70 2.78 17.97
N THR A 9 2.42 3.90 17.97
CA THR A 9 1.93 5.26 18.17
C THR A 9 2.41 6.14 17.01
N PRO A 10 1.79 7.31 16.78
CA PRO A 10 2.16 8.17 15.65
C PRO A 10 3.65 8.54 15.70
N PRO A 11 4.38 8.45 14.57
CA PRO A 11 5.79 8.84 14.54
C PRO A 11 5.97 10.35 14.81
N PRO A 12 7.15 10.79 15.25
CA PRO A 12 7.53 12.20 15.26
C PRO A 12 7.27 12.87 13.91
N GLU A 13 6.90 14.15 13.92
CA GLU A 13 6.45 14.89 12.73
C GLU A 13 7.47 14.84 11.58
N SER A 14 8.76 14.93 11.88
CA SER A 14 9.83 14.84 10.88
C SER A 14 9.88 13.49 10.14
N LEU A 15 9.64 12.38 10.86
CA LEU A 15 9.59 11.04 10.26
C LEU A 15 8.26 10.82 9.53
N LYS A 16 7.15 11.31 10.10
CA LYS A 16 5.83 11.31 9.45
C LYS A 16 5.90 11.98 8.08
N ASN A 17 6.50 13.17 7.99
CA ASN A 17 6.62 13.92 6.75
C ASN A 17 7.44 13.18 5.69
N GLN A 18 8.52 12.48 6.08
CA GLN A 18 9.30 11.66 5.15
C GLN A 18 8.52 10.45 4.64
N VAL A 19 7.74 9.78 5.48
CA VAL A 19 6.85 8.68 5.07
C VAL A 19 5.81 9.18 4.06
N LEU A 20 5.16 10.31 4.35
CA LEU A 20 4.18 10.91 3.43
C LEU A 20 4.82 11.34 2.11
N GLN A 21 6.04 11.90 2.15
CA GLN A 21 6.78 12.22 0.94
C GLN A 21 7.07 10.98 0.10
N MET A 22 7.51 9.88 0.73
CA MET A 22 7.72 8.60 0.02
C MET A 22 6.42 8.05 -0.59
N VAL A 23 5.26 8.22 0.06
CA VAL A 23 3.97 7.82 -0.48
C VAL A 23 3.65 8.60 -1.76
N VAL A 24 3.88 9.90 -1.76
CA VAL A 24 3.68 10.78 -2.91
C VAL A 24 4.66 10.41 -4.03
N ASP A 25 5.96 10.31 -3.74
CA ASP A 25 7.01 10.05 -4.72
C ASP A 25 6.87 8.66 -5.38
N TYR A 26 6.41 7.68 -4.61
CA TYR A 26 6.27 6.29 -5.07
C TYR A 26 4.81 5.88 -5.31
N PHE A 27 3.89 6.84 -5.48
CA PHE A 27 2.47 6.59 -5.68
C PHE A 27 2.19 5.54 -6.76
N SER A 28 2.78 5.67 -7.96
CA SER A 28 2.58 4.69 -9.04
C SER A 28 3.03 3.27 -8.67
N ASP A 29 4.04 3.16 -7.80
CA ASP A 29 4.52 1.87 -7.34
C ASP A 29 3.56 1.31 -6.29
N ILE A 30 3.21 2.06 -5.25
CA ILE A 30 2.55 1.50 -4.06
C ILE A 30 1.02 1.56 -4.09
N SER A 31 0.43 2.38 -4.97
CA SER A 31 -1.01 2.59 -5.04
C SER A 31 -1.76 1.36 -5.58
N PRO A 32 -2.92 1.01 -5.01
CA PRO A 32 -3.85 0.04 -5.58
C PRO A 32 -4.35 0.43 -6.98
N VAL A 33 -4.33 1.73 -7.29
CA VAL A 33 -4.61 2.28 -8.63
C VAL A 33 -3.32 2.92 -9.13
N SER A 34 -2.48 2.12 -9.78
CA SER A 34 -1.13 2.49 -10.24
C SER A 34 -1.13 3.44 -11.45
N LEU A 35 -1.80 4.59 -11.33
CA LEU A 35 -1.79 5.62 -12.37
C LEU A 35 -0.38 6.18 -12.56
N THR A 36 -0.05 6.52 -13.80
CA THR A 36 1.20 7.21 -14.17
C THR A 36 0.97 8.71 -14.34
N PRO A 37 2.01 9.55 -14.27
CA PRO A 37 1.88 11.01 -14.40
C PRO A 37 1.24 11.52 -15.70
N SER A 38 1.11 10.66 -16.72
CA SER A 38 0.44 11.02 -17.98
C SER A 38 -1.09 10.97 -17.90
N ASN A 39 -1.66 10.40 -16.84
CA ASN A 39 -3.10 10.43 -16.61
C ASN A 39 -3.49 11.72 -15.87
N PRO A 40 -4.40 12.56 -16.41
CA PRO A 40 -4.84 13.81 -15.75
C PRO A 40 -5.35 13.65 -14.31
N LEU A 41 -5.84 12.47 -13.92
CA LEU A 41 -6.31 12.21 -12.55
C LEU A 41 -5.17 11.89 -11.57
N TYR A 42 -3.94 11.77 -12.05
CA TYR A 42 -2.78 11.37 -11.25
C TYR A 42 -2.65 12.16 -9.95
N GLN A 43 -2.69 13.49 -10.04
CA GLN A 43 -2.54 14.38 -8.87
C GLN A 43 -3.66 14.20 -7.85
N LEU A 44 -4.89 13.95 -8.32
CA LEU A 44 -6.03 13.69 -7.44
C LEU A 44 -5.83 12.39 -6.66
N TYR A 45 -5.46 11.30 -7.33
CA TYR A 45 -5.22 10.03 -6.66
C TYR A 45 -3.98 10.04 -5.77
N GLN A 46 -2.93 10.77 -6.17
CA GLN A 46 -1.74 10.99 -5.35
C GLN A 46 -2.09 11.72 -4.04
N TYR A 47 -2.98 12.72 -4.10
CA TYR A 47 -3.51 13.38 -2.90
C TYR A 47 -4.30 12.41 -2.02
N VAL A 48 -5.21 11.63 -2.62
CA VAL A 48 -6.07 10.69 -1.87
C VAL A 48 -5.24 9.67 -1.09
N ILE A 49 -4.25 9.03 -1.71
CA ILE A 49 -3.40 8.06 -0.99
C ILE A 49 -2.56 8.72 0.10
N GLY A 50 -2.07 9.94 -0.13
CA GLY A 50 -1.27 10.67 0.86
C GLY A 50 -2.12 11.00 2.08
N TYR A 51 -3.37 11.40 1.87
CA TYR A 51 -4.31 11.68 2.94
C TYR A 51 -4.77 10.41 3.66
N GLU A 52 -5.01 9.30 2.94
CA GLU A 52 -5.30 8.01 3.55
C GLU A 52 -4.18 7.57 4.51
N VAL A 53 -2.92 7.60 4.06
CA VAL A 53 -1.78 7.26 4.91
C VAL A 53 -1.65 8.25 6.07
N HIS A 54 -1.90 9.54 5.85
CA HIS A 54 -1.92 10.52 6.93
C HIS A 54 -2.93 10.14 8.03
N LEU A 55 -4.14 9.74 7.66
CA LEU A 55 -5.19 9.32 8.59
C LEU A 55 -4.77 8.06 9.36
N TYR A 56 -4.19 7.07 8.68
CA TYR A 56 -3.65 5.90 9.36
C TYR A 56 -2.60 6.27 10.40
N LEU A 57 -1.62 7.11 10.02
CA LEU A 57 -0.55 7.53 10.93
C LEU A 57 -1.07 8.37 12.10
N GLN A 58 -2.11 9.17 11.88
CA GLN A 58 -2.73 9.99 12.93
C GLN A 58 -3.57 9.16 13.91
N ALA A 59 -4.22 8.09 13.42
CA ALA A 59 -5.07 7.22 14.21
C ALA A 59 -4.31 6.08 14.91
N MET A 60 -2.98 6.02 14.78
CA MET A 60 -2.14 5.04 15.48
C MET A 60 -2.35 5.15 16.98
N ASP A 61 -2.71 4.04 17.61
CA ASP A 61 -2.98 3.96 19.05
C ASP A 61 -2.62 2.57 19.55
N ALA A 62 -1.62 2.49 20.42
CA ALA A 62 -1.12 1.24 20.97
C ALA A 62 -2.20 0.46 21.74
N THR A 63 -3.18 1.16 22.31
CA THR A 63 -4.29 0.56 23.07
C THR A 63 -5.34 -0.09 22.18
N GLN A 64 -5.39 0.28 20.90
CA GLN A 64 -6.32 -0.28 19.92
C GLN A 64 -5.65 -1.42 19.15
N ALA A 65 -6.16 -2.63 19.35
CA ALA A 65 -5.61 -3.84 18.75
C ALA A 65 -5.60 -3.81 17.21
N SER A 66 -6.61 -3.18 16.59
CA SER A 66 -6.76 -3.05 15.14
C SER A 66 -6.15 -1.79 14.53
N SER A 67 -5.55 -0.92 15.34
CA SER A 67 -4.94 0.32 14.84
C SER A 67 -3.67 0.04 14.05
N ALA A 68 -3.43 0.87 13.02
CA ALA A 68 -2.30 0.73 12.12
C ALA A 68 -0.97 0.74 12.87
N ARG A 69 -0.01 -0.02 12.34
CA ARG A 69 1.33 -0.16 12.90
C ARG A 69 2.35 0.16 11.81
N LEU A 70 3.49 0.72 12.21
CA LEU A 70 4.49 1.21 11.27
C LEU A 70 5.86 0.61 11.62
N VAL A 71 6.50 -0.01 10.64
CA VAL A 71 7.93 -0.33 10.69
C VAL A 71 8.67 0.70 9.85
N LEU A 72 9.67 1.35 10.43
CA LEU A 72 10.58 2.25 9.74
C LEU A 72 11.95 1.59 9.61
N ALA A 73 12.56 1.72 8.45
CA ALA A 73 13.99 1.53 8.27
C ALA A 73 14.66 2.90 8.30
N LEU A 74 15.45 3.16 9.35
CA LEU A 74 16.19 4.40 9.55
C LEU A 74 17.64 4.21 9.13
N ASP A 75 18.29 5.30 8.71
CA ASP A 75 19.73 5.28 8.49
C ASP A 75 20.48 5.09 9.82
N ASP A 76 21.55 4.30 9.79
CA ASP A 76 22.34 4.01 10.99
C ASP A 76 23.24 5.16 11.44
N GLU A 77 23.71 5.97 10.49
CA GLU A 77 24.57 7.12 10.77
C GLU A 77 23.72 8.36 11.09
N ASP A 78 22.57 8.51 10.45
CA ASP A 78 21.59 9.56 10.73
C ASP A 78 20.17 9.00 10.93
N PRO A 79 19.79 8.60 12.16
CA PRO A 79 18.47 8.06 12.46
C PRO A 79 17.29 9.01 12.19
N SER A 80 17.55 10.27 11.85
CA SER A 80 16.50 11.18 11.38
C SER A 80 16.05 10.89 9.94
N GLN A 81 16.79 10.07 9.19
CA GLN A 81 16.51 9.75 7.79
C GLN A 81 15.77 8.42 7.63
N VAL A 82 14.59 8.46 7.00
CA VAL A 82 13.80 7.27 6.66
C VAL A 82 14.27 6.70 5.33
N ARG A 83 14.80 5.47 5.34
CA ARG A 83 15.21 4.69 4.16
C ARG A 83 14.08 3.84 3.59
N GLY A 84 13.07 3.51 4.40
CA GLY A 84 11.91 2.74 3.99
C GLY A 84 10.86 2.68 5.08
N PHE A 85 9.65 2.28 4.70
CA PHE A 85 8.57 2.03 5.66
C PHE A 85 7.70 0.85 5.24
N ALA A 86 7.12 0.17 6.22
CA ALA A 86 6.05 -0.80 6.06
C ALA A 86 4.90 -0.42 7.00
N LEU A 87 3.74 -0.07 6.43
CA LEU A 87 2.50 0.17 7.16
C LEU A 87 1.64 -1.09 7.07
N TYR A 88 1.21 -1.61 8.21
CA TYR A 88 0.34 -2.78 8.26
C TYR A 88 -0.80 -2.59 9.26
N LEU A 89 -1.89 -3.34 9.02
CA LEU A 89 -3.12 -3.29 9.78
C LEU A 89 -3.29 -4.63 10.48
N PRO A 90 -3.14 -4.69 11.82
CA PRO A 90 -3.41 -5.92 12.56
C PRO A 90 -4.89 -6.30 12.45
N SER A 91 -5.18 -7.60 12.49
CA SER A 91 -6.55 -8.06 12.62
C SER A 91 -7.07 -7.79 14.05
N GLN A 92 -8.36 -7.44 14.14
CA GLN A 92 -9.04 -7.13 15.39
C GLN A 92 -9.24 -8.38 16.28
N ASP A 93 -9.57 -9.50 15.66
CA ASP A 93 -10.02 -10.76 16.28
C ASP A 93 -9.09 -11.95 15.96
N ASP A 94 -8.02 -11.73 15.19
CA ASP A 94 -6.93 -12.68 15.01
C ASP A 94 -5.59 -12.06 15.40
N ALA A 95 -5.06 -12.52 16.54
CA ALA A 95 -3.81 -12.01 17.11
C ALA A 95 -2.56 -12.35 16.28
N GLU A 96 -2.63 -13.34 15.39
CA GLU A 96 -1.52 -13.68 14.48
C GLU A 96 -1.60 -12.93 13.15
N ALA A 97 -2.79 -12.44 12.77
CA ALA A 97 -3.04 -11.91 11.45
C ALA A 97 -2.82 -10.41 11.31
N ALA A 98 -2.37 -10.02 10.12
CA ALA A 98 -2.25 -8.64 9.69
C ALA A 98 -2.32 -8.52 8.16
N THR A 99 -2.74 -7.36 7.67
CA THR A 99 -2.64 -6.98 6.26
C THR A 99 -1.55 -5.94 6.08
N LEU A 100 -0.59 -6.20 5.19
CA LEU A 100 0.37 -5.21 4.74
C LEU A 100 -0.33 -4.22 3.80
N ALA A 101 -0.53 -2.98 4.25
CA ALA A 101 -1.20 -1.94 3.48
C ALA A 101 -0.23 -1.25 2.50
N TYR A 102 0.93 -0.82 2.99
CA TYR A 102 1.92 -0.11 2.17
C TYR A 102 3.34 -0.54 2.51
N LEU A 103 4.18 -0.66 1.49
CA LEU A 103 5.60 -0.96 1.62
C LEU A 103 6.38 -0.13 0.59
N ALA A 104 7.32 0.69 1.07
CA ALA A 104 8.20 1.46 0.21
C ALA A 104 9.64 1.49 0.73
N VAL A 105 10.58 1.57 -0.21
CA VAL A 105 12.01 1.78 0.06
C VAL A 105 12.49 2.88 -0.85
N GLN A 106 13.29 3.81 -0.30
CA GLN A 106 13.91 4.89 -1.04
C GLN A 106 14.62 4.32 -2.28
N ALA A 107 14.43 4.94 -3.44
CA ALA A 107 14.91 4.42 -4.71
C ALA A 107 16.42 4.12 -4.71
N SER A 108 17.22 5.00 -4.11
CA SER A 108 18.67 4.88 -3.94
C SER A 108 19.11 3.72 -3.02
N HIS A 109 18.20 3.13 -2.25
CA HIS A 109 18.47 2.07 -1.28
C HIS A 109 17.71 0.76 -1.59
N ARG A 110 17.04 0.67 -2.75
CA ARG A 110 16.39 -0.56 -3.20
C ARG A 110 17.44 -1.65 -3.44
N ARG A 111 17.01 -2.91 -3.34
CA ARG A 111 17.86 -4.12 -3.48
C ARG A 111 18.93 -4.32 -2.39
N ASN A 112 18.92 -3.51 -1.33
CA ASN A 112 19.80 -3.66 -0.16
C ASN A 112 19.15 -4.44 1.01
N GLY A 113 18.15 -5.29 0.74
CA GLY A 113 17.49 -6.10 1.75
C GLY A 113 16.49 -5.38 2.67
N ILE A 114 16.37 -4.05 2.61
CA ILE A 114 15.51 -3.24 3.49
C ILE A 114 14.05 -3.72 3.51
N ALA A 115 13.43 -3.90 2.33
CA ALA A 115 12.04 -4.37 2.23
C ALA A 115 11.83 -5.75 2.89
N ARG A 116 12.79 -6.66 2.67
CA ARG A 116 12.77 -8.00 3.27
C ARG A 116 12.87 -7.92 4.79
N ALA A 117 13.77 -7.08 5.31
CA ALA A 117 13.98 -6.93 6.74
C ALA A 117 12.76 -6.30 7.44
N MET A 118 12.16 -5.26 6.85
CA MET A 118 10.92 -4.68 7.39
C MET A 118 9.79 -5.71 7.41
N LEU A 119 9.63 -6.49 6.33
CA LEU A 119 8.58 -7.51 6.25
C LEU A 119 8.81 -8.66 7.24
N GLN A 120 10.06 -9.08 7.44
CA GLN A 120 10.41 -10.04 8.49
C GLN A 120 10.03 -9.52 9.87
N ARG A 121 10.28 -8.24 10.17
CA ARG A 121 9.84 -7.62 11.43
C ARG A 121 8.31 -7.64 11.61
N VAL A 122 7.55 -7.45 10.52
CA VAL A 122 6.08 -7.60 10.58
C VAL A 122 5.70 -9.04 10.88
N ILE A 123 6.31 -10.02 10.19
CA ILE A 123 6.03 -11.45 10.36
C ILE A 123 6.41 -11.97 11.76
N GLU A 124 7.51 -11.48 12.33
CA GLU A 124 7.94 -11.78 13.71
C GLU A 124 6.87 -11.40 14.74
N GLN A 125 6.12 -10.32 14.49
CA GLN A 125 5.03 -9.89 15.37
C GLN A 125 3.69 -10.55 15.02
N ARG A 126 3.43 -10.78 13.74
CA ARG A 126 2.17 -11.28 13.19
C ARG A 126 2.47 -12.32 12.11
N PRO A 127 2.56 -13.62 12.47
CA PRO A 127 3.01 -14.65 11.53
C PRO A 127 2.08 -14.88 10.33
N HIS A 128 0.82 -14.41 10.39
CA HIS A 128 -0.18 -14.58 9.34
C HIS A 128 -0.39 -13.25 8.57
N VAL A 129 0.56 -12.93 7.70
CA VAL A 129 0.53 -11.67 6.93
C VAL A 129 -0.11 -11.89 5.57
N GLU A 130 -1.06 -11.04 5.24
CA GLU A 130 -1.68 -10.92 3.92
C GLU A 130 -1.20 -9.66 3.20
N VAL A 131 -1.03 -9.75 1.87
CA VAL A 131 -0.77 -8.60 1.01
C VAL A 131 -1.57 -8.74 -0.28
N ALA A 132 -2.15 -7.63 -0.74
CA ALA A 132 -2.70 -7.51 -2.08
C ALA A 132 -1.76 -6.64 -2.92
N CYS A 133 -1.32 -7.13 -4.08
CA CYS A 133 -0.45 -6.36 -4.96
C CYS A 133 -0.75 -6.60 -6.44
N ALA A 134 -0.28 -5.70 -7.31
CA ALA A 134 -0.33 -5.94 -8.76
C ALA A 134 0.41 -7.24 -9.13
N ALA A 135 -0.05 -7.94 -10.16
CA ALA A 135 0.49 -9.25 -10.55
C ALA A 135 2.02 -9.24 -10.76
N GLY A 136 2.57 -8.18 -11.37
CA GLY A 136 4.01 -8.04 -11.58
C GLY A 136 4.85 -7.96 -10.29
N LYS A 137 4.24 -7.71 -9.13
CA LYS A 137 4.91 -7.68 -7.82
C LYS A 137 4.83 -9.00 -7.07
N ALA A 138 3.96 -9.93 -7.48
CA ALA A 138 3.80 -11.21 -6.81
C ALA A 138 5.14 -11.97 -6.66
N PRO A 139 6.02 -12.06 -7.69
CA PRO A 139 7.30 -12.75 -7.55
C PRO A 139 8.22 -12.18 -6.45
N VAL A 140 8.13 -10.88 -6.17
CA VAL A 140 8.92 -10.22 -5.12
C VAL A 140 8.47 -10.71 -3.74
N PHE A 141 7.17 -10.82 -3.52
CA PHE A 141 6.61 -11.34 -2.26
C PHE A 141 6.79 -12.87 -2.15
N GLU A 142 6.65 -13.62 -3.26
CA GLU A 142 6.95 -15.06 -3.29
C GLU A 142 8.40 -15.33 -2.84
N ALA A 143 9.37 -14.54 -3.32
CA ALA A 143 10.77 -14.61 -2.89
C ALA A 143 11.02 -14.22 -1.41
N MET A 144 10.00 -13.69 -0.72
CA MET A 144 10.00 -13.39 0.71
C MET A 144 9.16 -14.40 1.53
N GLY A 145 8.67 -15.48 0.90
CA GLY A 145 7.96 -16.56 1.58
C GLY A 145 6.43 -16.46 1.54
N PHE A 146 5.88 -15.49 0.81
CA PHE A 146 4.45 -15.42 0.55
C PHE A 146 4.03 -16.42 -0.51
N ARG A 147 2.76 -16.80 -0.50
CA ARG A 147 2.15 -17.72 -1.47
C ARG A 147 0.93 -17.05 -2.05
N VAL A 148 0.76 -17.14 -3.36
CA VAL A 148 -0.47 -16.70 -4.03
C VAL A 148 -1.64 -17.53 -3.53
N LEU A 149 -2.75 -16.87 -3.19
CA LEU A 149 -3.99 -17.51 -2.76
C LEU A 149 -5.12 -17.34 -3.78
N ALA A 150 -5.32 -16.12 -4.27
CA ALA A 150 -6.46 -15.78 -5.12
C ALA A 150 -6.20 -14.50 -5.93
N ALA A 151 -7.04 -14.27 -6.93
CA ALA A 151 -7.19 -12.97 -7.55
C ALA A 151 -8.27 -12.19 -6.80
N GLN A 152 -8.06 -10.90 -6.58
CA GLN A 152 -9.00 -10.00 -5.92
C GLN A 152 -9.08 -8.70 -6.73
N GLY A 153 -9.98 -8.68 -7.71
CA GLY A 153 -10.08 -7.59 -8.68
C GLY A 153 -8.72 -7.34 -9.36
N PRO A 154 -8.19 -6.11 -9.38
CA PRO A 154 -6.91 -5.77 -10.03
C PRO A 154 -5.66 -6.29 -9.31
N HIS A 155 -5.80 -7.05 -8.23
CA HIS A 155 -4.69 -7.48 -7.39
C HIS A 155 -4.63 -9.00 -7.26
N VAL A 156 -3.42 -9.49 -7.03
CA VAL A 156 -3.15 -10.84 -6.55
C VAL A 156 -3.06 -10.79 -5.03
N LEU A 157 -3.80 -11.66 -4.37
CA LEU A 157 -3.73 -11.86 -2.94
C LEU A 157 -2.64 -12.89 -2.62
N LEU A 158 -1.69 -12.51 -1.76
CA LEU A 158 -0.68 -13.40 -1.24
C LEU A 158 -0.69 -13.45 0.28
N ASN A 159 -0.25 -14.56 0.84
CA ASN A 159 -0.22 -14.77 2.28
C ASN A 159 0.99 -15.61 2.72
N THR A 160 1.48 -15.41 3.95
CA THR A 160 2.54 -16.25 4.55
C THR A 160 2.05 -17.65 4.90
N ARG A 161 0.74 -17.82 5.09
CA ARG A 161 0.03 -19.09 5.28
C ARG A 161 -0.66 -19.52 3.99
N ALA A 162 -1.12 -20.77 3.94
CA ALA A 162 -1.83 -21.33 2.79
C ALA A 162 -3.33 -20.98 2.75
N HIS A 163 -3.80 -20.10 3.64
CA HIS A 163 -5.19 -19.67 3.74
C HIS A 163 -5.25 -18.23 4.27
N ARG A 164 -6.40 -17.57 4.08
CA ARG A 164 -6.67 -16.25 4.67
C ARG A 164 -7.07 -16.39 6.14
N SER A 165 -6.78 -15.37 6.93
CA SER A 165 -7.42 -15.24 8.24
C SER A 165 -8.90 -14.88 8.03
N ASN A 166 -9.75 -15.34 8.95
CA ASN A 166 -11.14 -14.91 9.02
C ASN A 166 -11.31 -13.60 9.80
N GLY A 167 -10.22 -13.08 10.38
CA GLY A 167 -10.24 -11.90 11.21
C GLY A 167 -10.47 -10.62 10.41
N MET A 168 -11.16 -9.68 11.04
CA MET A 168 -11.48 -8.37 10.49
C MET A 168 -10.27 -7.45 10.53
N VAL A 169 -10.13 -6.63 9.49
CA VAL A 169 -9.07 -5.62 9.36
C VAL A 169 -9.71 -4.26 9.14
N ALA A 170 -9.28 -3.26 9.91
CA ALA A 170 -9.82 -1.90 9.86
C ALA A 170 -9.25 -1.12 8.65
N VAL A 171 -9.77 -1.40 7.46
CA VAL A 171 -9.41 -0.66 6.24
C VAL A 171 -10.11 0.71 6.23
N GLN A 172 -9.39 1.76 5.83
CA GLN A 172 -9.88 3.12 5.80
C GLN A 172 -10.98 3.25 4.75
N ASN A 173 -12.14 3.78 5.14
CA ASN A 173 -13.17 4.16 4.18
C ASN A 173 -12.69 5.40 3.42
N LEU A 174 -12.55 5.28 2.10
CA LEU A 174 -12.10 6.37 1.22
C LEU A 174 -13.22 7.29 0.77
N ALA A 175 -14.50 6.89 0.87
CA ALA A 175 -15.62 7.72 0.41
C ALA A 175 -15.61 9.13 1.05
N PRO A 176 -15.40 9.30 2.38
CA PRO A 176 -15.28 10.62 2.99
C PRO A 176 -14.11 11.45 2.44
N ILE A 177 -13.02 10.81 2.01
CA ILE A 177 -11.88 11.50 1.39
C ILE A 177 -12.29 12.04 0.01
N PHE A 178 -12.93 11.22 -0.82
CA PHE A 178 -13.39 11.66 -2.14
C PHE A 178 -14.48 12.75 -2.07
N GLU A 179 -15.29 12.74 -1.03
CA GLU A 179 -16.34 13.74 -0.78
C GLU A 179 -15.83 15.05 -0.13
N SER A 180 -14.56 15.05 0.29
CA SER A 180 -13.92 16.21 0.93
C SER A 180 -13.94 17.45 0.04
N ARG A 181 -13.81 18.62 0.67
CA ARG A 181 -13.76 19.89 -0.06
C ARG A 181 -12.50 19.96 -0.91
N GLU A 182 -11.40 19.47 -0.38
CA GLU A 182 -10.07 19.48 -0.97
C GLU A 182 -10.05 18.66 -2.26
N VAL A 183 -10.56 17.43 -2.24
CA VAL A 183 -10.65 16.59 -3.46
C VAL A 183 -11.56 17.23 -4.51
N ARG A 184 -12.68 17.82 -4.10
CA ARG A 184 -13.56 18.55 -5.03
C ARG A 184 -12.88 19.77 -5.65
N GLN A 185 -12.05 20.49 -4.89
CA GLN A 185 -11.27 21.62 -5.39
C GLN A 185 -10.18 21.16 -6.38
N ILE A 186 -9.45 20.09 -6.07
CA ILE A 186 -8.46 19.50 -6.98
C ILE A 186 -9.16 19.05 -8.27
N HIS A 187 -10.29 18.36 -8.17
CA HIS A 187 -11.05 17.94 -9.35
C HIS A 187 -11.50 19.13 -10.19
N ALA A 188 -12.05 20.19 -9.58
CA ALA A 188 -12.46 21.39 -10.29
C ALA A 188 -11.28 22.08 -11.01
N TYR A 189 -10.12 22.13 -10.37
CA TYR A 189 -8.89 22.64 -10.97
C TYR A 189 -8.45 21.80 -12.18
N LEU A 190 -8.48 20.47 -12.07
CA LEU A 190 -8.16 19.57 -13.18
C LEU A 190 -9.14 19.72 -14.36
N VAL A 191 -10.44 19.90 -14.08
CA VAL A 191 -11.45 20.22 -15.12
C VAL A 191 -11.10 21.53 -15.82
N GLN A 192 -10.70 22.55 -15.09
CA GLN A 192 -10.32 23.85 -15.66
C GLN A 192 -9.05 23.75 -16.51
N GLN A 193 -8.07 22.97 -16.06
CA GLN A 193 -6.77 22.84 -16.73
C GLN A 193 -6.84 21.97 -18.00
N HIS A 194 -7.55 20.83 -17.95
CA HIS A 194 -7.54 19.83 -19.02
C HIS A 194 -8.85 19.75 -19.81
N GLY A 195 -9.94 20.31 -19.27
CA GLY A 195 -11.28 20.21 -19.86
C GLY A 195 -12.01 18.92 -19.47
N LYS A 196 -13.35 19.00 -19.44
CA LYS A 196 -14.22 17.87 -19.03
C LYS A 196 -14.03 16.60 -19.87
N LYS A 197 -13.82 16.76 -21.18
CA LYS A 197 -13.61 15.63 -22.09
C LYS A 197 -12.33 14.86 -21.76
N ALA A 198 -11.22 15.58 -21.51
CA ALA A 198 -9.95 14.95 -21.17
C ALA A 198 -10.02 14.21 -19.83
N LEU A 199 -10.76 14.74 -18.85
CA LEU A 199 -10.99 14.04 -17.57
C LEU A 199 -11.83 12.78 -17.75
N SER A 200 -12.91 12.84 -18.53
CA SER A 200 -13.71 11.63 -18.81
C SER A 200 -12.91 10.56 -19.56
N GLU A 201 -12.04 10.96 -20.48
CA GLU A 201 -11.09 10.04 -21.12
C GLU A 201 -10.06 9.48 -20.14
N ALA A 202 -9.63 10.28 -19.15
CA ALA A 202 -8.71 9.86 -18.10
C ALA A 202 -9.33 8.82 -17.15
N GLU A 203 -10.61 8.99 -16.80
CA GLU A 203 -11.41 8.00 -16.06
C GLU A 203 -11.54 6.70 -16.87
N SER A 204 -11.90 6.82 -18.15
CA SER A 204 -12.00 5.66 -19.05
C SER A 204 -10.67 4.90 -19.17
N LYS A 205 -9.54 5.61 -19.20
CA LYS A 205 -8.20 5.00 -19.22
C LYS A 205 -7.85 4.31 -17.90
N ARG A 206 -8.24 4.89 -16.76
CA ARG A 206 -8.09 4.27 -15.43
C ARG A 206 -8.88 2.96 -15.38
N ASP A 207 -10.14 2.97 -15.82
CA ASP A 207 -10.99 1.79 -15.73
C ASP A 207 -10.44 0.64 -16.59
N ARG A 208 -10.01 0.94 -17.82
CA ARG A 208 -9.30 -0.04 -18.67
C ARG A 208 -8.01 -0.58 -18.04
N LEU A 209 -7.26 0.27 -17.33
CA LEU A 209 -6.06 -0.17 -16.62
C LEU A 209 -6.44 -1.17 -15.50
N LEU A 210 -7.49 -0.89 -14.74
CA LEU A 210 -7.96 -1.78 -13.68
C LEU A 210 -8.46 -3.11 -14.25
N ASP A 211 -9.17 -3.10 -15.37
CA ASP A 211 -9.61 -4.31 -16.08
C ASP A 211 -8.40 -5.14 -16.54
N GLN A 212 -7.37 -4.49 -17.09
CA GLN A 212 -6.14 -5.16 -17.49
C GLN A 212 -5.41 -5.78 -16.30
N MET A 213 -5.30 -5.05 -15.20
CA MET A 213 -4.68 -5.55 -13.97
C MET A 213 -5.47 -6.74 -13.38
N ALA A 214 -6.80 -6.71 -13.47
CA ALA A 214 -7.64 -7.80 -13.01
C ALA A 214 -7.44 -9.07 -13.83
N TYR A 215 -7.40 -8.92 -15.15
CA TYR A 215 -7.05 -10.02 -16.06
C TYR A 215 -5.66 -10.60 -15.74
N GLN A 216 -4.65 -9.74 -15.52
CA GLN A 216 -3.31 -10.19 -15.16
C GLN A 216 -3.28 -10.95 -13.82
N ALA A 217 -4.04 -10.50 -12.83
CA ALA A 217 -4.14 -11.17 -11.54
C ALA A 217 -4.77 -12.57 -11.69
N GLU A 218 -5.86 -12.69 -12.45
CA GLU A 218 -6.49 -13.98 -12.75
C GLU A 218 -5.56 -14.93 -13.49
N MET A 219 -4.84 -14.43 -14.51
CA MET A 219 -3.90 -15.24 -15.28
C MET A 219 -2.78 -15.79 -14.40
N LEU A 220 -2.20 -14.95 -13.54
CA LEU A 220 -1.15 -15.38 -12.61
C LEU A 220 -1.66 -16.45 -11.65
N VAL A 221 -2.89 -16.31 -11.14
CA VAL A 221 -3.49 -17.31 -10.24
C VAL A 221 -3.76 -18.63 -10.99
N LYS A 222 -4.26 -18.57 -12.23
CA LYS A 222 -4.43 -19.76 -13.08
C LYS A 222 -3.10 -20.47 -13.36
N GLU A 223 -2.02 -19.73 -13.57
CA GLU A 223 -0.67 -20.30 -13.74
C GLU A 223 -0.19 -21.05 -12.48
N ARG A 224 -0.53 -20.54 -11.28
CA ARG A 224 -0.16 -21.18 -10.00
C ARG A 224 -1.10 -22.34 -9.63
N PHE A 225 -2.34 -22.32 -10.09
CA PHE A 225 -3.38 -23.31 -9.79
C PHE A 225 -4.08 -23.79 -11.08
N PRO A 226 -3.38 -24.53 -11.95
CA PRO A 226 -3.89 -24.92 -13.27
C PRO A 226 -5.06 -25.91 -13.25
N THR A 227 -5.38 -26.50 -12.09
CA THR A 227 -6.35 -27.60 -11.93
C THR A 227 -7.67 -27.21 -11.27
N ILE A 228 -7.91 -25.92 -10.98
CA ILE A 228 -9.21 -25.48 -10.45
C ILE A 228 -10.15 -25.19 -11.64
N HIS A 229 -10.87 -26.22 -12.07
CA HIS A 229 -12.00 -26.14 -13.01
C HIS A 229 -13.32 -26.12 -12.26
#